data_AF-A0A942FKY7-F1
#
_entry.id   AF-A0A942FKY7-F1
#
_cell.length_a   1.000
_cell.length_b   1.000
_cell.length_c   1.000
_cell.angle_alpha   90.00
_cell.angle_beta   90.00
_cell.angle_gamma   90.00
#
_symmetry.space_group_name_H-M   'P 1'
#
loop_
_entity.id
_entity.type
_entity.pdbx_description
1 polymer ?
#
loop_
_entity_poly.entity_id
_entity_poly.type
_entity_poly.pdbx_seq_one_letter_code
_entity_poly.pdbx_strand_id
1 'polypeptide(L)' 'MKTRFPEIGMTVRKHYKCACGRWVTRSKRFYQTINPYNVTASGFMKDQYQILAECRQEAAAWTRKKDPCTHSAHAVKEIR' A
#
# COMPACT_ATOMS: atom_id res chain seq x y z
N MET A 1 -6.10 18.85 23.91
CA MET A 1 -6.04 19.14 22.47
C MET A 1 -5.47 17.90 21.78
N LYS A 2 -6.19 17.19 20.90
CA LYS A 2 -5.63 16.00 20.23
C LYS A 2 -4.69 16.48 19.12
N THR A 3 -3.40 16.20 19.25
CA THR A 3 -2.42 16.45 18.19
C THR A 3 -2.79 15.59 16.98
N ARG A 4 -3.15 16.23 15.87
CA ARG A 4 -3.39 15.55 14.59
C ARG A 4 -2.11 15.61 13.78
N PHE A 5 -1.58 14.45 13.41
CA PHE A 5 -0.43 14.37 12.53
C PHE A 5 -0.88 14.37 11.06
N PRO A 6 -0.26 15.19 10.19
CA PRO A 6 -0.57 15.18 8.77
C PRO A 6 -0.31 13.81 8.14
N GLU A 7 -1.25 13.34 7.33
CA GLU A 7 -1.08 12.13 6.51
C GLU A 7 -0.43 12.47 5.17
N ILE A 8 0.67 11.79 4.87
CA ILE A 8 1.36 11.87 3.60
C ILE A 8 1.25 10.50 2.93
N GLY A 9 0.75 10.47 1.71
CA GLY A 9 0.55 9.21 1.02
C GLY A 9 0.07 9.36 -0.42
N MET A 10 -0.15 8.22 -1.05
CA MET A 10 -0.61 8.13 -2.42
C MET A 10 -1.59 6.97 -2.59
N THR A 11 -2.49 7.11 -3.57
CA THR A 11 -3.38 6.02 -3.98
C THR A 11 -2.90 5.47 -5.29
N VAL A 12 -2.72 4.15 -5.37
CA VAL A 12 -2.30 3.47 -6.58
C VAL A 12 -3.39 2.51 -7.02
N ARG A 13 -3.58 2.43 -8.34
CA ARG A 13 -4.51 1.51 -8.99
C ARG A 13 -3.71 0.57 -9.87
N LYS A 14 -4.07 -0.71 -9.85
CA LYS A 14 -3.55 -1.69 -10.79
C LYS A 14 -4.69 -2.39 -11.53
N HIS A 15 -4.52 -2.47 -12.83
CA HIS A 15 -5.44 -3.12 -13.76
C HIS A 15 -4.74 -4.37 -14.28
N TYR A 16 -5.36 -5.53 -14.10
CA TYR A 16 -4.74 -6.80 -14.51
C TYR A 16 -5.81 -7.80 -14.95
N LYS A 17 -5.38 -8.75 -15.77
CA LYS A 17 -6.21 -9.88 -16.15
C LYS A 17 -6.17 -10.92 -15.03
N CYS A 18 -7.34 -11.26 -14.50
CA CYS A 18 -7.50 -12.30 -13.50
C CYS A 18 -7.18 -13.68 -14.09
N ALA A 19 -6.82 -14.64 -13.24
CA ALA A 19 -6.64 -16.04 -13.64
C ALA A 19 -7.91 -16.64 -14.30
N CYS A 20 -9.10 -16.15 -13.94
CA CYS A 20 -10.37 -16.55 -14.58
C CYS A 20 -10.67 -15.84 -15.92
N GLY A 21 -9.74 -15.03 -16.44
CA GLY A 21 -9.86 -14.33 -17.71
C GLY A 21 -10.54 -12.95 -17.67
N ARG A 22 -11.20 -12.58 -16.56
CA ARG A 22 -11.84 -11.26 -16.39
C ARG A 22 -10.82 -10.16 -16.09
N TRP A 23 -11.05 -8.95 -16.60
CA TRP A 23 -10.27 -7.77 -16.22
C TRP A 23 -10.68 -7.26 -14.85
N VAL A 24 -9.69 -6.90 -14.02
CA VAL A 24 -9.90 -6.49 -12.63
C VAL A 24 -9.11 -5.23 -12.36
N THR A 25 -9.73 -4.34 -11.59
CA THR A 25 -9.09 -3.15 -11.05
C THR A 25 -9.02 -3.27 -9.54
N ARG A 26 -7.84 -3.08 -8.96
CA ARG A 26 -7.67 -2.91 -7.51
C ARG A 26 -7.06 -1.55 -7.22
N SER A 27 -7.57 -0.88 -6.20
CA SER A 27 -7.01 0.36 -5.66
C SER A 27 -6.53 0.11 -4.24
N LYS A 28 -5.38 0.71 -3.89
CA LYS A 28 -4.88 0.71 -2.51
C LYS A 28 -4.24 2.05 -2.20
N ARG A 29 -4.50 2.57 -1.00
CA ARG A 29 -3.85 3.77 -0.45
C ARG A 29 -2.66 3.34 0.39
N PHE A 30 -1.51 3.96 0.15
CA PHE A 30 -0.28 3.84 0.94
C PHE A 30 -0.04 5.20 1.57
N TYR A 31 0.09 5.25 2.89
CA TYR A 31 0.24 6.50 3.61
C TYR A 31 0.97 6.25 4.92
N GLN A 32 1.64 7.29 5.39
CA GLN A 32 2.16 7.37 6.75
C GLN A 32 1.84 8.76 7.28
N THR A 33 2.06 8.96 8.58
CA THR A 33 1.93 10.29 9.18
C THR A 33 3.30 10.89 9.44
N ILE A 34 3.42 12.20 9.27
CA ILE A 34 4.58 12.95 9.74
C ILE A 34 4.42 13.18 11.24
N ASN A 35 5.13 12.39 12.04
CA ASN A 35 5.02 12.43 13.48
C ASN A 35 6.37 12.10 14.13
N PRO A 36 6.61 12.50 15.40
CA PRO A 36 7.89 12.31 16.09
C PRO A 36 8.33 10.85 16.26
N TYR A 37 7.41 9.89 16.11
CA TYR A 37 7.67 8.46 16.23
C TYR A 37 7.95 7.80 14.88
N ASN A 38 7.62 8.46 13.75
CA ASN A 38 7.99 8.00 12.42
C ASN A 38 9.39 8.49 12.09
N VAL A 39 10.39 7.74 12.56
CA VAL A 39 11.80 8.10 12.46
C VAL A 39 12.53 7.25 11.42
N THR A 40 13.58 7.82 10.86
CA THR A 40 14.59 7.14 10.05
C THR A 40 15.43 6.19 10.91
N ALA A 41 16.21 5.32 10.28
CA ALA A 41 17.15 4.45 10.98
C ALA A 41 18.17 5.22 11.85
N SER A 42 18.49 6.46 11.47
CA SER A 42 19.35 7.37 12.23
C SER A 42 18.64 8.07 13.40
N GLY A 43 17.35 7.81 13.63
CA GLY A 43 16.56 8.39 14.72
C GLY A 43 15.96 9.77 14.44
N PHE A 44 16.21 10.37 13.27
CA PHE A 44 15.59 11.64 12.87
C PHE A 44 14.17 11.42 12.33
N MET A 45 13.25 12.34 12.61
CA MET A 45 11.89 12.32 12.06
C MET A 45 11.93 12.26 10.54
N LYS A 46 11.12 11.37 9.96
CA LYS A 46 11.00 11.27 8.51
C LYS A 46 10.37 12.53 7.94
N ASP A 47 10.99 13.03 6.89
CA ASP A 47 10.40 14.10 6.09
C ASP A 47 9.36 13.55 5.09
N GLN A 48 8.51 14.44 4.57
CA GLN A 48 7.54 14.15 3.52
C GLN A 48 8.15 13.39 2.33
N TYR A 49 9.35 13.75 1.85
CA TYR A 49 9.98 13.08 0.72
C TYR A 49 10.35 11.63 1.02
N GLN A 50 10.82 11.36 2.24
CA GLN A 50 11.16 10.01 2.68
C GLN A 50 9.91 9.14 2.80
N ILE A 51 8.84 9.67 3.41
CA ILE A 51 7.56 8.98 3.51
C ILE A 51 7.01 8.64 2.12
N LEU A 52 7.08 9.57 1.17
CA LEU A 52 6.63 9.32 -0.20
C LEU A 52 7.50 8.29 -0.91
N ALA A 53 8.81 8.28 -0.68
CA ALA A 53 9.71 7.30 -1.25
C ALA A 53 9.38 5.87 -0.76
N GLU A 54 9.14 5.71 0.55
CA GLU A 54 8.70 4.43 1.12
C GLU A 54 7.34 4.00 0.57
N CYS A 55 6.36 4.90 0.54
CA CYS A 55 5.03 4.62 -0.03
C CYS A 55 5.14 4.18 -1.50
N ARG A 56 6.05 4.77 -2.28
CA ARG A 56 6.29 4.37 -3.68
C ARG A 56 6.91 2.98 -3.77
N GLN A 57 7.87 2.64 -2.91
CA GLN A 57 8.47 1.30 -2.88
C GLN A 57 7.42 0.24 -2.51
N GLU A 58 6.60 0.49 -1.49
CA GLU A 58 5.50 -0.39 -1.09
C GLU A 58 4.47 -0.54 -2.21
N ALA A 59 4.10 0.57 -2.86
CA ALA A 59 3.18 0.55 -3.98
C ALA A 59 3.72 -0.23 -5.17
N ALA A 60 5.01 -0.10 -5.49
CA ALA A 60 5.67 -0.86 -6.54
C ALA A 60 5.68 -2.37 -6.23
N ALA A 61 6.03 -2.75 -5.00
CA ALA A 61 5.99 -4.14 -4.54
C ALA A 61 4.57 -4.72 -4.61
N TRP A 62 3.58 -3.96 -4.13
CA TRP A 62 2.17 -4.36 -4.19
C TRP A 62 1.65 -4.50 -5.62
N THR A 63 2.09 -3.63 -6.54
CA THR A 63 1.68 -3.68 -7.94
C THR A 63 2.20 -4.94 -8.63
N ARG A 64 3.45 -5.34 -8.33
CA ARG A 64 4.07 -6.56 -8.88
C ARG A 64 3.48 -7.86 -8.30
N LYS A 65 2.92 -7.82 -7.09
CA LYS A 65 2.29 -9.00 -6.48
C LYS A 65 1.06 -9.42 -7.27
N LYS A 66 1.01 -10.69 -7.69
CA LYS A 66 -0.19 -11.31 -8.28
C LYS A 66 -1.26 -11.47 -7.20
N ASP A 67 -2.47 -11.03 -7.49
CA ASP A 67 -3.62 -11.24 -6.61
C ASP A 67 -4.35 -12.54 -6.93
N PRO A 68 -4.90 -13.23 -5.92
CA PRO A 68 -5.77 -14.37 -6.15
C PRO A 68 -7.06 -13.95 -6.87
N CYS A 69 -7.66 -14.90 -7.57
CA CYS A 69 -8.96 -14.70 -8.20
C CYS A 69 -10.05 -14.51 -7.13
N THR A 70 -10.82 -13.43 -7.23
CA THR A 70 -11.99 -13.16 -6.37
C THR A 70 -13.32 -13.42 -7.07
N HIS A 71 -13.31 -13.91 -8.32
CA HIS A 71 -14.51 -14.10 -9.13
C HIS A 71 -15.05 -15.53 -9.14
N SER A 72 -14.24 -16.50 -8.71
CA SER A 72 -14.64 -17.91 -8.63
C SER A 72 -14.47 -18.39 -7.19
N ALA A 73 -15.33 -19.31 -6.75
CA ALA A 73 -15.34 -19.88 -5.40
C ALA A 73 -14.06 -20.66 -5.03
N HIS A 74 -13.06 -20.72 -5.91
CA HIS A 74 -11.68 -21.15 -5.63
C HIS A 74 -10.85 -20.06 -4.95
N ALA A 75 -11.48 -19.22 -4.12
CA ALA A 75 -10.74 -18.38 -3.19
C ALA A 75 -10.04 -19.33 -2.22
N VAL A 76 -8.75 -19.58 -2.45
CA VAL A 76 -7.89 -20.33 -1.53
C VAL A 76 -8.01 -19.62 -0.18
N LYS A 77 -8.80 -20.21 0.73
CA LYS A 77 -8.77 -19.87 2.14
C LYS A 77 -7.37 -20.24 2.61
N GLU A 78 -6.51 -19.26 2.81
CA GLU A 78 -5.31 -19.47 3.62
C GLU A 78 -5.80 -19.89 5.01
N ILE A 79 -5.70 -21.19 5.28
CA ILE A 79 -5.96 -21.79 6.58
C ILE A 79 -4.88 -21.22 7.51
N ARG A 80 -5.34 -20.60 8.60
CA ARG A 80 -4.52 -19.97 9.63
C ARG A 80 -4.13 -20.98 10.68
#